data_AF-A0A8T3NPB1-F1
#
_entry.id   AF-A0A8T3NPB1-F1
#
_cell.length_a   1.000
_cell.length_b   1.000
_cell.length_c   1.000
_cell.angle_alpha   90.00
_cell.angle_beta   90.00
_cell.angle_gamma   90.00
#
_symmetry.space_group_name_H-M   'P 1'
#
loop_
_entity.id
_entity.type
_entity.pdbx_description
1 polymer ?
#
loop_
_entity_poly.entity_id
_entity_poly.type
_entity_poly.pdbx_seq_one_letter_code
_entity_poly.pdbx_strand_id
1 'polypeptide(L)'
;MTAPTLAEPCVETTIRPPIPVDFGGRIPVVQLLSTGSTGGAQEHVYSLAAGMDRSRYEPSVVSFTDGAAVKRIRAIGVPVTVISEADDGAA
;
A
#
# COMPACT_ATOMS: atom_id res chain seq x y z
N MET A 1 -7.52 23.15 4.65
CA MET A 1 -7.55 22.36 5.90
C MET A 1 -6.24 22.63 6.61
N THR A 2 -6.29 23.20 7.81
CA THR A 2 -5.09 23.49 8.61
C THR A 2 -4.50 22.18 9.10
N ALA A 3 -3.18 21.99 8.99
CA ALA A 3 -2.52 20.80 9.52
C ALA A 3 -2.69 20.77 11.05
N PRO A 4 -2.99 19.60 11.63
CA PRO A 4 -3.12 19.47 13.08
C PRO A 4 -1.82 19.88 13.76
N THR A 5 -1.94 20.58 14.89
CA THR A 5 -0.77 21.03 15.67
C THR A 5 -0.39 19.98 16.72
N LEU A 6 0.90 19.89 17.06
CA LEU A 6 1.43 18.96 18.07
C LEU A 6 0.84 19.14 19.49
N ALA A 7 0.03 20.18 19.71
CA ALA A 7 -0.64 20.48 20.98
C ALA A 7 -2.04 19.85 21.10
N GLU A 8 -2.53 19.15 20.07
CA GLU A 8 -3.86 18.53 20.10
C GLU A 8 -3.86 17.23 20.93
N PRO A 9 -4.82 17.04 21.85
CA PRO A 9 -4.83 15.93 22.81
C PRO A 9 -4.95 14.54 22.18
N CYS A 10 -5.36 14.45 20.91
CA CYS A 10 -5.47 13.20 20.15
C CYS A 10 -4.30 12.96 19.20
N VAL A 11 -3.32 13.88 19.12
CA VAL A 11 -2.13 13.72 18.29
C VAL A 11 -1.10 12.91 19.07
N GLU A 12 -1.19 11.59 18.97
CA GLU A 12 -0.14 10.73 19.47
C GLU A 12 1.05 10.76 18.50
N THR A 13 2.11 11.45 18.90
CA THR A 13 3.35 11.52 18.11
C THR A 13 4.10 10.20 18.29
N THR A 14 3.87 9.25 17.38
CA THR A 14 4.66 8.02 17.35
C THR A 14 6.09 8.36 16.91
N ILE A 15 7.04 8.36 17.84
CA ILE A 15 8.47 8.46 17.51
C ILE A 15 8.87 7.16 16.81
N ARG A 16 9.20 7.26 15.52
CA ARG A 16 9.69 6.12 14.73
C ARG A 16 11.20 6.24 14.59
N PRO A 17 12.01 5.30 15.12
CA PRO A 17 13.46 5.37 14.99
C PRO A 17 13.89 5.36 13.51
N PRO A 18 15.08 5.88 13.18
CA PRO A 18 15.59 5.80 11.81
C PRO A 18 15.69 4.33 11.37
N ILE A 19 15.42 4.07 10.09
CA ILE A 19 15.65 2.74 9.52
C ILE A 19 17.17 2.55 9.42
N PRO A 20 17.73 1.46 9.96
CA PRO A 20 19.16 1.23 9.88
C PRO A 20 19.62 1.13 8.42
N VAL A 21 20.77 1.73 8.09
CA VAL A 21 21.23 1.92 6.71
C VAL A 21 21.54 0.60 5.99
N ASP A 22 21.86 -0.44 6.75
CA ASP A 22 22.04 -1.82 6.32
C ASP A 22 20.74 -2.45 5.77
N PHE A 23 19.57 -1.91 6.13
CA PHE A 23 18.27 -2.32 5.57
C PHE A 23 17.87 -1.51 4.33
N GLY A 24 18.80 -0.81 3.67
CA GLY A 24 18.53 -0.11 2.41
C GLY A 24 17.72 1.18 2.54
N GLY A 25 17.51 1.68 3.76
CA GLY A 25 16.94 2.99 4.04
C GLY A 25 15.42 3.12 3.92
N ARG A 26 14.72 2.11 3.40
CA ARG A 26 13.24 2.05 3.36
C ARG A 26 12.72 0.65 3.70
N ILE A 27 11.51 0.59 4.23
CA ILE A 27 10.83 -0.66 4.55
C ILE A 27 9.96 -1.09 3.36
N PRO A 28 10.24 -2.21 2.69
CA PRO A 28 9.36 -2.74 1.66
C PRO A 28 8.05 -3.25 2.29
N VAL A 29 6.93 -2.90 1.70
CA VAL A 29 5.59 -3.32 2.15
C VAL A 29 4.84 -3.91 0.98
N VAL A 30 4.45 -5.18 1.08
CA VAL A 30 3.64 -5.87 0.07
C VAL A 30 2.21 -6.00 0.58
N GLN A 31 1.23 -5.50 -0.17
CA GLN A 31 -0.20 -5.67 0.11
C GLN A 31 -0.79 -6.70 -0.85
N LEU A 32 -1.52 -7.68 -0.32
CA LEU A 32 -2.19 -8.69 -1.12
C LEU A 32 -3.65 -8.34 -1.35
N LEU A 33 -4.10 -8.42 -2.59
CA LEU A 33 -5.50 -8.28 -2.98
C LEU A 33 -6.01 -9.56 -3.63
N SER A 34 -7.04 -10.14 -3.04
CA SER A 34 -7.71 -11.32 -3.61
C SER A 34 -8.36 -10.99 -4.96
N THR A 35 -8.87 -9.77 -5.15
CA THR A 35 -9.42 -9.32 -6.43
C THR A 35 -8.99 -7.90 -6.76
N GLY A 36 -8.80 -7.63 -8.06
CA GLY A 36 -8.53 -6.30 -8.61
C GLY A 36 -9.78 -5.42 -8.82
N SER A 37 -10.96 -5.93 -8.46
CA SER A 37 -12.24 -5.21 -8.54
C SER A 37 -12.35 -4.10 -7.48
N THR A 38 -13.43 -3.31 -7.51
CA THR A 38 -13.72 -2.31 -6.47
C THR A 38 -14.41 -2.92 -5.26
N GLY A 39 -14.12 -2.41 -4.07
CA GLY A 39 -14.72 -2.84 -2.82
C GLY A 39 -14.07 -2.16 -1.61
N GLY A 40 -14.66 -2.33 -0.42
CA GLY A 40 -14.16 -1.66 0.79
C GLY A 40 -12.71 -2.02 1.14
N ALA A 41 -12.32 -3.28 0.96
CA ALA A 41 -10.95 -3.72 1.19
C ALA A 41 -9.95 -3.06 0.23
N GLN A 42 -10.33 -2.95 -1.05
CA GLN A 42 -9.50 -2.30 -2.07
C GLN A 42 -9.40 -0.79 -1.85
N GLU A 43 -10.48 -0.14 -1.43
CA GLU A 43 -10.45 1.29 -1.05
C GLU A 43 -9.58 1.53 0.17
N HIS A 44 -9.59 0.62 1.15
CA HIS A 44 -8.68 0.67 2.29
C HIS A 44 -7.22 0.57 1.83
N VAL A 45 -6.88 -0.42 1.00
CA VAL A 45 -5.51 -0.60 0.48
C VAL A 45 -5.06 0.61 -0.35
N TYR A 46 -5.95 1.15 -1.20
CA TYR A 46 -5.68 2.36 -1.96
C TYR A 46 -5.36 3.54 -1.02
N SER A 47 -6.21 3.79 -0.04
CA SER A 47 -6.06 4.92 0.89
C SER A 47 -4.78 4.79 1.71
N LEU A 48 -4.47 3.58 2.16
CA LEU A 48 -3.24 3.28 2.88
C LEU A 48 -2.01 3.53 2.02
N ALA A 49 -1.97 2.98 0.79
CA ALA A 49 -0.83 3.14 -0.12
C ALA A 49 -0.64 4.58 -0.62
N ALA A 50 -1.73 5.34 -0.74
CA ALA A 50 -1.70 6.77 -1.05
C ALA A 50 -1.17 7.61 0.12
N GLY A 51 -1.50 7.24 1.36
CA GLY A 51 -1.10 7.97 2.57
C GLY A 51 0.25 7.55 3.16
N MET A 52 0.88 6.48 2.68
CA MET A 52 2.18 6.03 3.18
C MET A 52 3.30 7.03 2.89
N ASP A 53 4.10 7.32 3.91
CA ASP A 53 5.34 8.10 3.80
C ASP A 53 6.38 7.37 2.93
N ARG A 54 6.54 7.82 1.69
CA ARG A 54 7.47 7.23 0.70
C ARG A 54 8.94 7.47 1.01
N SER A 55 9.27 8.35 1.95
CA SER A 55 10.65 8.49 2.44
C SER A 55 11.06 7.33 3.34
N ARG A 56 10.08 6.63 3.91
CA ARG A 56 10.28 5.56 4.90
C ARG A 56 9.80 4.19 4.41
N TYR A 57 8.71 4.13 3.64
CA TYR A 57 8.10 2.90 3.16
C TYR A 57 8.13 2.82 1.64
N GLU A 58 8.29 1.60 1.15
CA GLU A 58 8.25 1.28 -0.28
C GLU A 58 7.08 0.32 -0.55
N PRO A 59 5.85 0.85 -0.75
CA PRO A 59 4.67 0.02 -0.96
C PRO A 59 4.64 -0.61 -2.34
N SER A 60 4.15 -1.85 -2.41
CA SER A 60 3.79 -2.56 -3.62
C SER A 60 2.54 -3.40 -3.38
N VAL A 61 1.83 -3.75 -4.43
CA VAL A 61 0.60 -4.57 -4.36
C VAL A 61 0.77 -5.81 -5.24
N VAL A 62 0.28 -6.93 -4.75
CA VAL A 62 0.07 -8.14 -5.54
C VAL A 62 -1.43 -8.41 -5.59
N SER A 63 -1.98 -8.64 -6.79
CA SER A 63 -3.38 -9.01 -6.94
C SER A 63 -3.55 -10.29 -7.75
N PHE A 64 -4.49 -11.14 -7.35
CA PHE A 64 -4.79 -12.38 -8.08
C PHE A 64 -5.71 -12.18 -9.29
N THR A 65 -6.29 -10.98 -9.45
CA THR A 65 -7.02 -10.61 -10.67
C THR A 65 -6.74 -9.16 -11.03
N ASP A 66 -6.81 -8.82 -12.32
CA ASP A 66 -6.77 -7.42 -12.74
C ASP A 66 -8.12 -6.72 -12.45
N GLY A 67 -8.15 -5.39 -12.52
CA GLY A 67 -9.39 -4.64 -12.44
C GLY A 67 -9.22 -3.15 -12.12
N ALA A 68 -10.34 -2.52 -11.78
CA ALA A 68 -10.40 -1.08 -11.52
C ALA A 68 -9.53 -0.63 -10.34
N ALA A 69 -9.44 -1.42 -9.26
CA ALA A 69 -8.58 -1.09 -8.13
C ALA A 69 -7.09 -1.16 -8.51
N VAL A 70 -6.67 -2.19 -9.27
CA VAL A 70 -5.30 -2.33 -9.78
C VAL A 70 -4.91 -1.09 -10.60
N LYS A 71 -5.77 -0.68 -11.55
CA LYS A 71 -5.54 0.51 -12.38
C LYS A 71 -5.40 1.77 -11.54
N ARG A 72 -6.28 1.94 -10.55
CA ARG A 72 -6.27 3.13 -9.67
C ARG A 72 -5.04 3.18 -8.77
N ILE A 73 -4.59 2.05 -8.25
CA ILE A 73 -3.36 1.95 -7.43
C ILE A 73 -2.12 2.22 -8.28
N ARG A 74 -2.03 1.69 -9.50
CA ARG A 74 -0.94 2.01 -10.43
C ARG A 74 -0.88 3.51 -10.74
N ALA A 75 -2.04 4.16 -10.89
CA ALA A 75 -2.12 5.59 -11.23
C ALA A 75 -1.52 6.51 -10.15
N ILE A 76 -1.44 6.07 -8.89
CA ILE A 76 -0.76 6.81 -7.81
C ILE A 76 0.72 6.42 -7.66
N GLY A 77 1.29 5.77 -8.68
CA GLY A 77 2.70 5.40 -8.73
C GLY A 77 3.08 4.25 -7.79
N VAL A 78 2.12 3.43 -7.36
CA VAL A 78 2.39 2.22 -6.57
C VAL A 78 2.53 1.03 -7.53
N PRO A 79 3.66 0.28 -7.48
CA PRO A 79 3.83 -0.92 -8.28
C PRO A 79 2.75 -1.95 -7.96
N VAL A 80 2.16 -2.54 -9.00
CA VAL A 80 1.21 -3.65 -8.85
C VAL A 80 1.63 -4.82 -9.72
N THR A 81 1.76 -5.99 -9.12
CA THR A 81 1.96 -7.27 -9.81
C THR A 81 0.61 -7.99 -9.84
N VAL A 82 0.15 -8.37 -11.03
CA VAL A 82 -1.03 -9.25 -11.16
C VAL A 82 -0.52 -10.66 -11.38
N ILE A 83 -0.92 -11.58 -10.51
CA ILE A 83 -0.64 -13.01 -10.65
C ILE A 83 -1.92 -13.64 -11.17
N SER A 84 -1.96 -13.86 -12.48
CA SER A 84 -3.06 -14.51 -13.18
C SER A 84 -2.55 -15.83 -13.78
N GLU A 85 -2.35 -16.84 -12.93
CA GLU A 85 -2.21 -18.21 -13.40
C GLU A 85 -3.58 -18.90 -13.33
N ALA A 86 -3.85 -19.76 -14.32
CA ALA A 86 -5.01 -20.62 -14.31
C ALA A 86 -4.82 -21.68 -13.21
N ASP A 87 -5.91 -21.97 -12.50
CA ASP A 87 -6.01 -23.07 -11.56
C ASP A 87 -5.34 -24.35 -12.11
N ASP A 88 -4.36 -24.90 -11.38
CA ASP A 88 -3.64 -26.14 -11.71
C ASP A 88 -4.59 -27.37 -11.80
N GLY A 89 -5.89 -27.19 -11.52
CA GLY A 89 -6.95 -28.20 -11.62
C GLY A 89 -7.60 -28.40 -13.00
N ALA A 90 -7.10 -27.78 -14.07
CA ALA A 90 -7.67 -27.90 -15.42
C ALA A 90 -6.84 -28.78 -16.39
N ALA A 91 -6.26 -29.88 -15.90
CA ALA A 91 -5.58 -30.91 -16.70
C ALA A 91 -6.33 -32.26 -16.68
#